data_AF-A0A7H0GIW5-F1
#
_entry.id   AF-A0A7H0GIW5-F1
#
_cell.length_a   1.000
_cell.length_b   1.000
_cell.length_c   1.000
_cell.angle_alpha   90.00
_cell.angle_beta   90.00
_cell.angle_gamma   90.00
#
_symmetry.space_group_name_H-M   'P 1'
#
loop_
_entity.id
_entity.type
_entity.pdbx_description
1 polymer ?
#
loop_
_entity_poly.entity_id
_entity_poly.type
_entity_poly.pdbx_seq_one_letter_code
_entity_poly.pdbx_strand_id
1 'polypeptide(L)'
;MAQFINLNDKIGGVDIDGNHTAARIQPDVEGLKNAYRSGMIMYGGGGLAQTAILNMDGLNNEATGAGDLHLKFFHYMVRARLKAANGHFDNHVMWNGQANVAAFVQDPHAHAASPVLPPRPAYSGRREIVLEKAFDSMDRWLTATVNDKTSASRAAAVVRNKPADLVDGCFGASTPGAANDFIVEPQTFGGFNTVFLKGNGTAQPAGTVSTGATPSRCNAMFPASSYPRFEAGEPLTGRVVQCQLKPVSAEDYAGYAALNPGWTGATRDADLARLRQVFAGGVCDYSKPGLAEQPLAGTWLRVTGPGQLVAGQPLQK
;
A
#
# COMPACT_ATOMS: atom_id res chain seq x y z
N MET A 1 22.71 0.23 -13.82
CA MET A 1 22.10 1.32 -14.61
C MET A 1 21.79 0.91 -16.05
N ALA A 2 22.75 0.36 -16.82
CA ALA A 2 22.55 0.03 -18.23
C ALA A 2 21.28 -0.80 -18.56
N GLN A 3 20.97 -1.84 -17.77
CA GLN A 3 19.74 -2.64 -17.93
C GLN A 3 18.47 -1.81 -17.71
N PHE A 4 18.46 -0.94 -16.69
CA PHE A 4 17.32 -0.05 -16.41
C PHE A 4 17.07 0.93 -17.55
N ILE A 5 18.14 1.53 -18.11
CA ILE A 5 18.04 2.40 -19.29
C ILE A 5 17.53 1.59 -20.48
N ASN A 6 18.09 0.40 -20.75
CA ASN A 6 17.68 -0.40 -21.91
C ASN A 6 16.21 -0.84 -21.85
N LEU A 7 15.73 -1.22 -20.65
CA LEU A 7 14.32 -1.52 -20.45
C LEU A 7 13.47 -0.29 -20.76
N ASN A 8 13.78 0.86 -20.18
CA ASN A 8 12.96 2.06 -20.34
C ASN A 8 13.01 2.66 -21.75
N ASP A 9 14.09 2.43 -22.48
CA ASP A 9 14.24 2.80 -23.89
C ASP A 9 13.33 1.96 -24.80
N LYS A 10 13.04 0.71 -24.42
CA LYS A 10 12.33 -0.26 -25.27
C LYS A 10 10.91 -0.60 -24.82
N ILE A 11 10.57 -0.31 -23.57
CA ILE A 11 9.30 -0.78 -22.96
C ILE A 11 8.09 -0.22 -23.69
N GLY A 12 8.15 1.02 -24.17
CA GLY A 12 7.07 1.66 -24.93
C GLY A 12 5.74 1.66 -24.16
N GLY A 13 4.67 1.27 -24.85
CA GLY A 13 3.32 1.20 -24.32
C GLY A 13 2.46 0.21 -25.12
N VAL A 14 1.15 0.23 -24.90
CA VAL A 14 0.19 -0.54 -25.68
C VAL A 14 -0.91 0.37 -26.22
N ASP A 15 -1.42 0.06 -27.42
CA ASP A 15 -2.60 0.72 -27.99
C ASP A 15 -3.92 0.12 -27.44
N ILE A 16 -5.06 0.59 -27.97
CA ILE A 16 -6.39 0.17 -27.51
C ILE A 16 -6.69 -1.31 -27.81
N ASP A 17 -6.02 -1.89 -28.80
CA ASP A 17 -6.15 -3.30 -29.17
C ASP A 17 -5.13 -4.18 -28.42
N GLY A 18 -4.28 -3.57 -27.58
CA GLY A 18 -3.26 -4.24 -26.80
C GLY A 18 -1.96 -4.50 -27.56
N ASN A 19 -1.77 -3.93 -28.76
CA ASN A 19 -0.52 -4.08 -29.50
C ASN A 19 0.57 -3.20 -28.89
N HIS A 20 1.81 -3.69 -28.90
CA HIS A 20 2.97 -2.89 -28.44
C HIS A 20 3.21 -1.69 -29.34
N THR A 21 3.53 -0.55 -28.73
CA THR A 21 3.92 0.68 -29.43
C THR A 21 5.19 1.27 -28.82
N ALA A 22 5.95 2.03 -29.60
CA ALA A 22 7.14 2.73 -29.10
C ALA A 22 6.80 3.86 -28.12
N ALA A 23 5.59 4.43 -28.21
CA ALA A 23 5.16 5.53 -27.35
C ALA A 23 4.69 5.01 -25.99
N ARG A 24 4.97 5.77 -24.92
CA ARG A 24 4.42 5.48 -23.59
C ARG A 24 2.93 5.80 -23.56
N ILE A 25 2.16 4.97 -22.86
CA ILE A 25 0.72 5.16 -22.64
C ILE A 25 0.49 6.56 -22.06
N GLN A 26 -0.42 7.31 -22.67
CA GLN A 26 -0.89 8.59 -22.17
C GLN A 26 -2.27 8.40 -21.53
N PRO A 27 -2.54 9.06 -20.40
CA PRO A 27 -3.84 8.96 -19.78
C PRO A 27 -4.88 9.78 -20.53
N ASP A 28 -6.12 9.29 -20.54
CA ASP A 28 -7.28 10.12 -20.80
C ASP A 28 -7.57 11.00 -19.58
N VAL A 29 -7.48 12.33 -19.75
CA VAL A 29 -7.64 13.29 -18.65
C VAL A 29 -9.08 13.27 -18.11
N GLU A 30 -10.09 13.07 -18.95
CA GLU A 30 -11.48 12.93 -18.49
C GLU A 30 -11.68 11.62 -17.73
N GLY A 31 -11.12 10.51 -18.23
CA GLY A 31 -11.03 9.24 -17.52
C GLY A 31 -10.39 9.37 -16.14
N LEU A 32 -9.26 10.07 -16.03
CA LEU A 32 -8.60 10.35 -14.74
C LEU A 32 -9.51 11.15 -13.80
N LYS A 33 -10.11 12.24 -14.27
CA LYS A 33 -11.05 13.05 -13.47
C LYS A 33 -12.18 12.18 -12.91
N ASN A 34 -12.76 11.33 -13.75
CA ASN A 34 -13.85 10.43 -13.37
C ASN A 34 -13.40 9.34 -12.40
N ALA A 35 -12.22 8.77 -12.57
CA ALA A 35 -11.64 7.79 -11.65
C ALA A 35 -11.46 8.38 -10.23
N TYR A 36 -11.04 9.64 -10.13
CA TYR A 36 -10.94 10.34 -8.86
C TYR A 36 -12.31 10.68 -8.25
N ARG A 37 -13.20 11.34 -9.01
CA ARG A 37 -14.49 11.81 -8.48
C ARG A 37 -15.44 10.68 -8.09
N SER A 38 -15.34 9.52 -8.75
CA SER A 38 -16.14 8.32 -8.47
C SER A 38 -15.64 7.50 -7.29
N GLY A 39 -14.37 7.67 -6.89
CA GLY A 39 -13.73 6.83 -5.88
C GLY A 39 -13.19 5.49 -6.41
N MET A 40 -13.06 5.33 -7.74
CA MET A 40 -12.29 4.23 -8.33
C MET A 40 -10.85 4.23 -7.78
N ILE A 41 -10.30 5.42 -7.57
CA ILE A 41 -9.12 5.62 -6.72
C ILE A 41 -9.60 5.91 -5.30
N MET A 42 -9.38 4.97 -4.38
CA MET A 42 -9.83 5.10 -3.00
C MET A 42 -9.27 6.37 -2.34
N TYR A 43 -10.15 7.26 -1.90
CA TYR A 43 -9.79 8.56 -1.34
C TYR A 43 -9.40 8.51 0.15
N GLY A 44 -10.07 7.67 0.94
CA GLY A 44 -9.90 7.55 2.40
C GLY A 44 -10.91 8.35 3.23
N GLY A 45 -11.50 9.40 2.66
CA GLY A 45 -12.58 10.18 3.31
C GLY A 45 -13.99 9.69 2.97
N GLY A 46 -14.98 10.55 3.15
CA GLY A 46 -16.39 10.24 2.83
C GLY A 46 -16.91 9.08 3.69
N GLY A 47 -17.46 8.05 3.04
CA GLY A 47 -18.00 6.87 3.74
C GLY A 47 -16.97 6.16 4.63
N LEU A 48 -15.69 6.17 4.25
CA LEU A 48 -14.63 5.53 5.03
C LEU A 48 -14.31 6.26 6.34
N ALA A 49 -14.58 7.57 6.43
CA ALA A 49 -14.38 8.34 7.67
C ALA A 49 -15.35 7.93 8.79
N GLN A 50 -16.46 7.27 8.42
CA GLN A 50 -17.55 6.89 9.32
C GLN A 50 -17.79 5.38 9.37
N THR A 51 -16.84 4.59 8.86
CA THR A 51 -16.92 3.12 8.81
C THR A 51 -15.97 2.53 9.83
N ALA A 52 -16.41 1.55 10.62
CA ALA A 52 -15.52 0.73 11.43
C ALA A 52 -14.72 -0.21 10.51
N ILE A 53 -13.39 -0.16 10.54
CA ILE A 53 -12.55 -0.91 9.60
C ILE A 53 -11.61 -1.83 10.39
N LEU A 54 -11.81 -3.14 10.21
CA LEU A 54 -10.85 -4.16 10.59
C LEU A 54 -10.19 -4.68 9.31
N ASN A 55 -8.92 -4.32 9.14
CA ASN A 55 -8.12 -4.62 7.97
C ASN A 55 -7.17 -5.77 8.29
N MET A 56 -7.27 -6.89 7.57
CA MET A 56 -6.59 -8.15 7.93
C MET A 56 -5.86 -8.74 6.72
N ASP A 57 -4.70 -9.34 6.96
CA ASP A 57 -3.88 -9.97 5.92
C ASP A 57 -4.20 -11.47 5.74
N GLY A 58 -5.09 -11.80 4.83
CA GLY A 58 -5.42 -13.20 4.55
C GLY A 58 -4.20 -14.05 4.17
N LEU A 59 -3.25 -13.51 3.41
CA LEU A 59 -2.03 -14.19 2.95
C LEU A 59 -0.89 -13.16 2.89
N ASN A 60 0.29 -13.50 3.43
CA ASN A 60 1.50 -12.70 3.23
C ASN A 60 2.61 -13.56 2.58
N ASN A 61 2.66 -13.55 1.26
CA ASN A 61 3.58 -14.35 0.46
C ASN A 61 4.61 -13.52 -0.30
N GLU A 62 4.69 -12.21 -0.07
CA GLU A 62 5.59 -11.29 -0.78
C GLU A 62 7.06 -11.75 -0.72
N ALA A 63 7.43 -12.44 0.36
CA ALA A 63 8.79 -12.95 0.58
C ALA A 63 9.10 -14.29 -0.13
N THR A 64 8.09 -14.97 -0.69
CA THR A 64 8.28 -16.32 -1.25
C THR A 64 8.88 -16.31 -2.65
N GLY A 65 8.87 -15.18 -3.36
CA GLY A 65 9.39 -15.07 -4.72
C GLY A 65 8.63 -15.90 -5.77
N ALA A 66 7.54 -16.57 -5.38
CA ALA A 66 6.80 -17.54 -6.19
C ALA A 66 5.76 -16.91 -7.14
N GLY A 67 5.81 -15.58 -7.35
CA GLY A 67 4.93 -14.87 -8.28
C GLY A 67 3.46 -14.74 -7.88
N ASP A 68 3.05 -15.31 -6.74
CA ASP A 68 1.74 -15.06 -6.15
C ASP A 68 1.75 -13.71 -5.41
N LEU A 69 0.97 -12.73 -5.88
CA LEU A 69 1.08 -11.31 -5.51
C LEU A 69 0.03 -10.89 -4.47
N HIS A 70 0.21 -11.23 -3.20
CA HIS A 70 -0.59 -10.68 -2.10
C HIS A 70 0.12 -9.49 -1.45
N LEU A 71 -0.12 -8.30 -2.02
CA LEU A 71 0.67 -7.11 -1.74
C LEU A 71 0.23 -6.38 -0.45
N LYS A 72 1.02 -6.51 0.61
CA LYS A 72 0.78 -5.98 1.94
C LYS A 72 0.79 -4.45 1.99
N PHE A 73 1.52 -3.80 1.09
CA PHE A 73 1.60 -2.34 1.05
C PHE A 73 0.22 -1.67 0.88
N PHE A 74 -0.78 -2.35 0.31
CA PHE A 74 -2.14 -1.82 0.18
C PHE A 74 -2.80 -1.54 1.55
N HIS A 75 -2.54 -2.35 2.58
CA HIS A 75 -3.08 -2.10 3.93
C HIS A 75 -2.57 -0.76 4.49
N TYR A 76 -1.30 -0.45 4.23
CA TYR A 76 -0.67 0.79 4.64
C TYR A 76 -1.13 1.98 3.79
N MET A 77 -1.38 1.79 2.50
CA MET A 77 -2.03 2.81 1.65
C MET A 77 -3.40 3.20 2.20
N VAL A 78 -4.23 2.23 2.61
CA VAL A 78 -5.55 2.50 3.21
C VAL A 78 -5.41 3.41 4.43
N ARG A 79 -4.52 3.06 5.37
CA ARG A 79 -4.29 3.88 6.57
C ARG A 79 -3.75 5.27 6.22
N ALA A 80 -2.80 5.37 5.29
CA ALA A 80 -2.26 6.65 4.85
C ALA A 80 -3.35 7.55 4.23
N ARG A 81 -4.24 6.97 3.41
CA ARG A 81 -5.38 7.67 2.80
C ARG A 81 -6.38 8.14 3.85
N LEU A 82 -6.71 7.32 4.85
CA LEU A 82 -7.54 7.71 6.00
C LEU A 82 -6.92 8.91 6.74
N LYS A 83 -5.64 8.81 7.09
CA LYS A 83 -4.91 9.89 7.77
C LYS A 83 -4.90 11.18 6.95
N ALA A 84 -4.62 11.09 5.66
CA ALA A 84 -4.54 12.24 4.77
C ALA A 84 -5.90 12.92 4.56
N ALA A 85 -6.99 12.15 4.46
CA ALA A 85 -8.33 12.69 4.21
C ALA A 85 -9.03 13.19 5.47
N ASN A 86 -8.78 12.56 6.62
CA ASN A 86 -9.55 12.80 7.85
C ASN A 86 -8.71 13.42 8.97
N GLY A 87 -7.38 13.48 8.83
CA GLY A 87 -6.47 13.91 9.88
C GLY A 87 -6.21 12.83 10.95
N HIS A 88 -6.90 11.69 10.91
CA HIS A 88 -6.74 10.56 11.81
C HIS A 88 -7.15 9.25 11.13
N PHE A 89 -6.93 8.11 11.80
CA PHE A 89 -7.31 6.77 11.32
C PHE A 89 -7.88 5.92 12.47
N ASP A 90 -8.45 6.56 13.50
CA ASP A 90 -8.82 5.89 14.75
C ASP A 90 -9.90 4.82 14.57
N ASN A 91 -10.63 4.88 13.45
CA ASN A 91 -11.60 3.88 12.99
C ASN A 91 -10.98 2.71 12.21
N HIS A 92 -9.65 2.57 12.17
CA HIS A 92 -8.95 1.55 11.39
C HIS A 92 -7.93 0.75 12.21
N VAL A 93 -8.11 -0.56 12.23
CA VAL A 93 -7.23 -1.53 12.89
C VAL A 93 -6.62 -2.47 11.88
N MET A 94 -5.33 -2.76 12.02
CA MET A 94 -4.61 -3.72 11.18
C MET A 94 -4.17 -4.94 11.98
N TRP A 95 -4.58 -6.13 11.52
CA TRP A 95 -4.09 -7.41 12.01
C TRP A 95 -3.27 -8.12 10.94
N ASN A 96 -2.10 -8.61 11.33
CA ASN A 96 -1.21 -9.38 10.46
C ASN A 96 -1.05 -10.85 10.89
N GLY A 97 -0.63 -11.75 9.99
CA GLY A 97 -0.36 -13.16 10.26
C GLY A 97 -1.57 -14.08 10.28
N GLN A 98 -2.67 -13.74 9.61
CA GLN A 98 -3.90 -14.56 9.65
C GLN A 98 -3.76 -15.95 9.03
N ALA A 99 -2.97 -16.13 7.96
CA ALA A 99 -2.80 -17.44 7.34
C ALA A 99 -1.36 -17.84 7.05
N ASN A 100 -1.20 -19.16 6.90
CA ASN A 100 0.05 -19.83 6.61
C ASN A 100 0.29 -19.95 5.09
N VAL A 101 1.37 -19.34 4.63
CA VAL A 101 1.85 -19.41 3.24
C VAL A 101 2.42 -20.77 2.85
N ALA A 102 2.93 -21.55 3.80
CA ALA A 102 3.50 -22.88 3.52
C ALA A 102 2.46 -23.88 3.02
N ALA A 103 1.15 -23.58 3.15
CA ALA A 103 0.07 -24.41 2.61
C ALA A 103 -0.03 -24.38 1.07
N PHE A 104 0.67 -23.45 0.40
CA PHE A 104 0.63 -23.29 -1.07
C PHE A 104 1.92 -23.74 -1.78
N VAL A 105 2.88 -24.34 -1.06
CA VAL A 105 4.22 -24.63 -1.59
C VAL A 105 4.36 -26.08 -2.07
N GLN A 106 4.11 -26.28 -3.36
CA GLN A 106 4.92 -27.16 -4.21
C GLN A 106 5.14 -26.39 -5.52
N ASP A 107 6.22 -25.60 -5.63
CA ASP A 107 6.66 -25.05 -6.92
C ASP A 107 7.66 -26.02 -7.57
N PRO A 108 7.29 -26.71 -8.66
CA PRO A 108 8.21 -27.60 -9.39
C PRO A 108 9.28 -26.85 -10.22
N HIS A 109 9.26 -25.50 -10.25
CA HIS A 109 10.14 -24.67 -11.07
C HIS A 109 11.09 -23.75 -10.28
N ALA A 110 11.17 -23.88 -8.95
CA ALA A 110 12.14 -23.13 -8.16
C ALA A 110 13.58 -23.40 -8.63
N HIS A 111 14.30 -22.35 -9.03
CA HIS A 111 15.69 -22.43 -9.49
C HIS A 111 16.62 -22.92 -8.35
N ALA A 112 17.14 -24.14 -8.47
CA ALA A 112 17.99 -24.80 -7.46
C ALA A 112 19.29 -24.03 -7.12
N ALA A 113 19.73 -23.10 -7.95
CA ALA A 113 20.99 -22.36 -7.80
C ALA A 113 20.86 -21.02 -7.04
N SER A 114 19.65 -20.59 -6.70
CA SER A 114 19.42 -19.44 -5.83
C SER A 114 18.38 -19.82 -4.79
N PRO A 115 18.78 -20.21 -3.57
CA PRO A 115 17.83 -20.32 -2.49
C PRO A 115 17.32 -18.91 -2.21
N VAL A 116 16.17 -18.55 -2.80
CA VAL A 116 15.27 -17.60 -2.18
C VAL A 116 15.13 -18.12 -0.76
N LEU A 117 15.54 -17.28 0.20
CA LEU A 117 15.69 -17.53 1.64
C LEU A 117 14.98 -18.79 2.15
N PRO A 118 15.59 -19.61 3.02
CA PRO A 118 14.96 -20.82 3.55
C PRO A 118 13.53 -20.48 4.00
N PRO A 119 12.51 -21.30 3.64
CA PRO A 119 11.12 -21.01 3.95
C PRO A 119 11.03 -20.71 5.44
N ARG A 120 10.74 -19.45 5.77
CA ARG A 120 10.56 -19.06 7.17
C ARG A 120 9.39 -19.88 7.70
N PRO A 121 9.51 -20.51 8.89
CA PRO A 121 8.47 -21.36 9.41
C PRO A 121 7.11 -20.67 9.32
N ALA A 122 6.19 -21.36 8.68
CA ALA A 122 4.76 -21.13 8.76
C ALA A 122 4.29 -20.81 10.19
N TYR A 123 3.80 -19.60 10.46
CA TYR A 123 3.42 -19.28 11.84
C TYR A 123 2.00 -19.62 12.24
N SER A 124 0.97 -19.63 11.37
CA SER A 124 -0.31 -20.19 11.81
C SER A 124 -1.32 -20.47 10.68
N GLY A 125 -1.77 -21.73 10.53
CA GLY A 125 -2.93 -22.07 9.70
C GLY A 125 -4.24 -21.75 10.44
N ARG A 126 -4.42 -20.50 10.87
CA ARG A 126 -5.47 -20.09 11.84
C ARG A 126 -6.44 -19.08 11.28
N ARG A 127 -6.69 -19.14 9.98
CA ARG A 127 -7.61 -18.24 9.32
C ARG A 127 -8.95 -18.21 10.03
N GLU A 128 -9.45 -19.37 10.41
CA GLU A 128 -10.75 -19.59 11.06
C GLU A 128 -10.82 -18.90 12.42
N ILE A 129 -9.88 -19.17 13.34
CA ILE A 129 -9.83 -18.57 14.69
C ILE A 129 -9.72 -17.03 14.60
N VAL A 130 -8.90 -16.53 13.68
CA VAL A 130 -8.75 -15.09 13.48
C VAL A 130 -10.03 -14.47 12.91
N LEU A 131 -10.74 -15.15 12.00
CA LEU A 131 -12.03 -14.70 11.46
C LEU A 131 -13.12 -14.68 12.54
N GLU A 132 -13.19 -15.68 13.41
CA GLU A 132 -14.12 -15.69 14.54
C GLU A 132 -13.86 -14.50 15.47
N LYS A 133 -12.60 -14.31 15.88
CA LYS A 133 -12.20 -13.15 16.71
C LYS A 133 -12.50 -11.82 16.02
N ALA A 134 -12.32 -11.74 14.70
CA ALA A 134 -12.62 -10.56 13.92
C ALA A 134 -14.12 -10.27 13.87
N PHE A 135 -14.94 -11.30 13.67
CA PHE A 135 -16.39 -11.20 13.67
C PHE A 135 -16.91 -10.71 15.01
N ASP A 136 -16.50 -11.35 16.11
CA ASP A 136 -16.90 -10.96 17.47
C ASP A 136 -16.46 -9.53 17.83
N SER A 137 -15.25 -9.14 17.40
CA SER A 137 -14.75 -7.78 17.65
C SER A 137 -15.54 -6.74 16.86
N MET A 138 -15.91 -7.05 15.62
CA MET A 138 -16.71 -6.17 14.78
C MET A 138 -18.16 -6.09 15.27
N ASP A 139 -18.76 -7.20 15.69
CA ASP A 139 -20.09 -7.23 16.29
C ASP A 139 -20.17 -6.33 17.53
N ARG A 140 -19.23 -6.48 18.47
CA ARG A 140 -19.15 -5.60 19.66
C ARG A 140 -19.05 -4.13 19.27
N TRP A 141 -18.18 -3.80 18.30
CA TRP A 141 -17.98 -2.43 17.84
C TRP A 141 -19.24 -1.84 17.19
N LEU A 142 -19.86 -2.58 16.27
CA LEU A 142 -21.07 -2.12 15.57
C LEU A 142 -22.27 -2.04 16.51
N THR A 143 -22.45 -3.01 17.39
CA THR A 143 -23.51 -3.02 18.42
C THR A 143 -23.39 -1.81 19.33
N ALA A 144 -22.20 -1.53 19.88
CA ALA A 144 -21.96 -0.34 20.69
C ALA A 144 -22.22 0.95 19.89
N THR A 145 -21.78 1.01 18.63
CA THR A 145 -21.98 2.19 17.76
C THR A 145 -23.46 2.44 17.43
N VAL A 146 -24.28 1.41 17.25
CA VAL A 146 -25.73 1.53 17.00
C VAL A 146 -26.51 1.89 18.27
N ASN A 147 -26.02 1.42 19.41
CA ASN A 147 -26.60 1.73 20.73
C ASN A 147 -26.20 3.10 21.25
N ASP A 148 -25.18 3.73 20.68
CA ASP A 148 -24.81 5.11 20.99
C ASP A 148 -25.91 6.10 20.59
N LYS A 149 -26.56 6.72 21.59
CA LYS A 149 -27.63 7.70 21.42
C LYS A 149 -27.15 9.15 21.60
N THR A 150 -25.84 9.38 21.65
CA THR A 150 -25.32 10.75 21.71
C THR A 150 -25.61 11.49 20.40
N SER A 151 -25.67 12.82 20.45
CA SER A 151 -25.84 13.67 19.27
C SER A 151 -24.55 13.84 18.43
N ALA A 152 -23.54 13.00 18.66
CA ALA A 152 -22.28 13.08 17.93
C ALA A 152 -22.44 12.61 16.48
N SER A 153 -21.51 13.03 15.60
CA SER A 153 -21.49 12.54 14.23
C SER A 153 -21.25 11.01 14.19
N ARG A 154 -21.67 10.35 13.10
CA ARG A 154 -21.44 8.90 12.93
C ARG A 154 -19.95 8.53 13.03
N ALA A 155 -19.07 9.35 12.47
CA ALA A 155 -17.62 9.17 12.57
C ALA A 155 -17.13 9.23 14.03
N ALA A 156 -17.59 10.21 14.80
CA ALA A 156 -17.24 10.32 16.22
C ALA A 156 -17.80 9.14 17.04
N ALA A 157 -19.01 8.67 16.73
CA ALA A 157 -19.58 7.49 17.36
C ALA A 157 -18.78 6.21 17.06
N VAL A 158 -18.35 6.01 15.81
CA VAL A 158 -17.50 4.87 15.45
C VAL A 158 -16.19 4.90 16.23
N VAL A 159 -15.50 6.04 16.28
CA VAL A 159 -14.22 6.15 17.01
C VAL A 159 -14.42 5.91 18.51
N ARG A 160 -15.42 6.56 19.13
CA ARG A 160 -15.68 6.44 20.56
C ARG A 160 -16.04 5.02 21.00
N ASN A 161 -16.81 4.29 20.19
CA ASN A 161 -17.28 2.95 20.53
C ASN A 161 -16.36 1.83 20.05
N LYS A 162 -15.18 2.16 19.54
CA LYS A 162 -14.16 1.15 19.23
C LYS A 162 -13.76 0.42 20.51
N PRO A 163 -13.84 -0.93 20.55
CA PRO A 163 -13.40 -1.70 21.71
C PRO A 163 -11.94 -1.40 22.06
N ALA A 164 -11.64 -1.19 23.34
CA ALA A 164 -10.30 -0.83 23.80
C ALA A 164 -9.26 -1.93 23.53
N ASP A 165 -9.70 -3.19 23.44
CA ASP A 165 -8.90 -4.37 23.10
C ASP A 165 -8.72 -4.57 21.58
N LEU A 166 -9.49 -3.85 20.76
CA LEU A 166 -9.39 -3.91 19.30
C LEU A 166 -8.29 -2.96 18.81
N VAL A 167 -7.06 -3.44 18.92
CA VAL A 167 -5.84 -2.70 18.58
C VAL A 167 -5.07 -3.39 17.45
N ASP A 168 -4.13 -2.67 16.85
CA ASP A 168 -3.20 -3.22 15.88
C ASP A 168 -2.37 -4.37 16.48
N GLY A 169 -1.99 -5.32 15.63
CA GLY A 169 -1.09 -6.38 16.04
C GLY A 169 -0.89 -7.45 14.99
N CYS A 170 -0.26 -8.54 15.39
CA CYS A 170 -0.07 -9.70 14.54
C CYS A 170 -0.15 -11.02 15.32
N PHE A 171 -0.52 -12.09 14.61
CA PHE A 171 -0.55 -13.44 15.14
C PHE A 171 0.80 -14.12 14.89
N GLY A 172 1.53 -14.42 15.97
CA GLY A 172 2.95 -14.79 15.87
C GLY A 172 3.35 -16.10 16.55
N ALA A 173 2.47 -16.73 17.33
CA ALA A 173 2.74 -18.04 17.93
C ALA A 173 2.34 -19.17 16.97
N SER A 174 2.98 -20.34 17.06
CA SER A 174 2.56 -21.58 16.37
C SER A 174 1.49 -22.38 17.13
N THR A 175 1.36 -22.19 18.45
CA THR A 175 0.28 -22.73 19.30
C THR A 175 -0.82 -21.68 19.62
N PRO A 176 -2.10 -21.90 19.26
CA PRO A 176 -3.19 -20.99 19.60
C PRO A 176 -3.35 -20.82 21.12
N GLY A 177 -3.68 -19.62 21.59
CA GLY A 177 -3.92 -19.33 23.01
C GLY A 177 -2.67 -19.20 23.89
N ALA A 178 -1.46 -19.27 23.32
CA ALA A 178 -0.23 -19.00 24.06
C ALA A 178 -0.15 -17.53 24.52
N ALA A 179 0.66 -17.24 25.55
CA ALA A 179 0.81 -15.87 26.08
C ALA A 179 1.28 -14.82 25.05
N ASN A 180 1.85 -15.26 23.92
CA ASN A 180 2.31 -14.43 22.80
C ASN A 180 1.50 -14.67 21.51
N ASP A 181 0.28 -15.18 21.63
CA ASP A 181 -0.52 -15.59 20.48
C ASP A 181 -0.88 -14.41 19.57
N PHE A 182 -1.35 -13.33 20.18
CA PHE A 182 -1.53 -12.04 19.53
C PHE A 182 -0.52 -11.04 20.12
N ILE A 183 0.32 -10.48 19.26
CA ILE A 183 1.31 -9.47 19.60
C ILE A 183 0.68 -8.11 19.33
N VAL A 184 0.32 -7.40 20.40
CA VAL A 184 -0.18 -6.03 20.33
C VAL A 184 0.96 -5.10 19.95
N GLU A 185 0.89 -4.52 18.76
CA GLU A 185 1.93 -3.63 18.26
C GLU A 185 1.38 -2.75 17.12
N PRO A 186 1.68 -1.44 17.09
CA PRO A 186 1.36 -0.60 15.94
C PRO A 186 1.93 -1.20 14.65
N GLN A 187 1.10 -1.36 13.63
CA GLN A 187 1.59 -1.88 12.36
C GLN A 187 2.33 -0.79 11.59
N THR A 188 3.56 -1.11 11.15
CA THR A 188 4.45 -0.15 10.49
C THR A 188 4.81 -0.65 9.09
N PHE A 189 5.01 0.24 8.13
CA PHE A 189 5.39 -0.17 6.77
C PHE A 189 6.88 -0.56 6.74
N GLY A 190 7.27 -1.53 5.90
CA GLY A 190 8.65 -2.02 5.80
C GLY A 190 8.92 -3.27 6.64
N GLY A 191 10.13 -3.37 7.21
CA GLY A 191 10.60 -4.57 7.94
C GLY A 191 11.70 -5.36 7.21
N PHE A 192 12.07 -4.95 5.99
CA PHE A 192 13.27 -5.44 5.31
C PHE A 192 14.48 -4.60 5.72
N ASN A 193 15.45 -5.19 6.40
CA ASN A 193 16.67 -4.50 6.85
C ASN A 193 17.64 -4.09 5.72
N THR A 194 17.42 -4.54 4.47
CA THR A 194 18.50 -4.55 3.48
C THR A 194 18.16 -4.10 2.05
N VAL A 195 16.90 -4.13 1.58
CA VAL A 195 16.66 -4.06 0.12
C VAL A 195 16.00 -2.77 -0.39
N PHE A 196 15.21 -2.06 0.43
CA PHE A 196 14.35 -0.97 -0.06
C PHE A 196 14.53 0.37 0.67
N LEU A 197 15.60 0.53 1.45
CA LEU A 197 15.73 1.65 2.38
C LEU A 197 16.28 2.94 1.76
N LYS A 198 16.59 2.95 0.47
CA LYS A 198 17.30 4.09 -0.15
C LYS A 198 16.64 4.70 -1.37
N GLY A 199 15.45 4.27 -1.85
CA GLY A 199 14.63 4.96 -2.87
C GLY A 199 15.37 5.91 -3.81
N ASN A 200 14.96 7.19 -3.81
CA ASN A 200 15.65 8.32 -4.44
C ASN A 200 16.67 9.02 -3.50
N GLY A 201 17.18 8.31 -2.49
CA GLY A 201 18.09 8.83 -1.45
C GLY A 201 17.40 9.21 -0.14
N THR A 202 16.09 8.98 0.01
CA THR A 202 15.32 9.25 1.23
C THR A 202 14.65 7.99 1.76
N ALA A 203 14.28 7.98 3.05
CA ALA A 203 13.46 6.92 3.63
C ALA A 203 12.03 7.03 3.05
N GLN A 204 11.76 6.22 2.02
CA GLN A 204 10.47 6.18 1.35
C GLN A 204 9.65 4.97 1.84
N PRO A 205 8.32 5.12 1.93
CA PRO A 205 7.55 6.34 1.71
C PRO A 205 7.65 7.33 2.88
N ALA A 206 7.82 8.62 2.57
CA ALA A 206 7.95 9.68 3.58
C ALA A 206 6.73 9.77 4.51
N GLY A 207 6.95 10.01 5.81
CA GLY A 207 5.91 10.31 6.79
C GLY A 207 5.24 9.11 7.48
N THR A 208 5.70 7.88 7.23
CA THR A 208 5.11 6.69 7.87
C THR A 208 6.18 5.70 8.34
N VAL A 209 6.58 5.93 9.59
CA VAL A 209 7.08 4.96 10.58
C VAL A 209 8.55 4.56 10.56
N SER A 210 9.08 4.46 11.78
CA SER A 210 10.44 4.15 12.23
C SER A 210 11.22 3.17 11.33
N THR A 211 12.23 3.69 10.64
CA THR A 211 13.38 2.93 10.15
C THR A 211 14.43 2.76 11.26
N GLY A 212 14.00 2.65 12.53
CA GLY A 212 14.91 2.34 13.62
C GLY A 212 15.71 1.07 13.31
N ALA A 213 16.92 0.95 13.85
CA ALA A 213 17.87 -0.12 13.52
C ALA A 213 17.36 -1.55 13.80
N THR A 214 16.17 -1.71 14.38
CA THR A 214 15.54 -3.00 14.68
C THR A 214 14.04 -2.92 14.34
N PRO A 215 13.55 -3.73 13.38
CA PRO A 215 12.12 -3.84 13.10
C PRO A 215 11.33 -4.25 14.34
N SER A 216 10.09 -3.78 14.39
CA SER A 216 9.01 -4.29 15.25
C SER A 216 8.93 -5.83 15.15
N ARG A 217 8.40 -6.50 16.17
CA ARG A 217 8.26 -7.97 16.12
C ARG A 217 7.30 -8.40 15.00
N CYS A 218 6.17 -7.71 14.86
CA CYS A 218 5.23 -7.94 13.77
C CYS A 218 5.84 -7.65 12.39
N ASN A 219 6.62 -6.59 12.26
CA ASN A 219 7.29 -6.26 11.02
C ASN A 219 8.42 -7.23 10.65
N ALA A 220 9.12 -7.79 11.65
CA ALA A 220 10.12 -8.81 11.42
C ALA A 220 9.48 -10.13 10.92
N MET A 221 8.33 -10.49 11.48
CA MET A 221 7.56 -11.68 11.09
C MET A 221 6.84 -11.51 9.74
N PHE A 222 6.24 -10.34 9.52
CA PHE A 222 5.41 -10.01 8.37
C PHE A 222 5.87 -8.68 7.76
N PRO A 223 7.01 -8.65 7.05
CA PRO A 223 7.46 -7.42 6.40
C PRO A 223 6.53 -7.03 5.25
N ALA A 224 6.50 -5.74 4.91
CA ALA A 224 5.79 -5.21 3.76
C ALA A 224 6.79 -4.64 2.74
N SER A 225 6.69 -5.09 1.50
CA SER A 225 7.62 -4.73 0.43
C SER A 225 7.28 -3.35 -0.13
N SER A 226 8.31 -2.64 -0.55
CA SER A 226 8.12 -1.45 -1.40
C SER A 226 7.89 -1.86 -2.85
N TYR A 227 7.49 -0.89 -3.68
CA TYR A 227 7.33 -1.10 -5.11
C TYR A 227 7.89 0.10 -5.89
N PRO A 228 8.10 -0.02 -7.23
CA PRO A 228 8.87 0.95 -7.99
C PRO A 228 8.45 2.43 -7.86
N ARG A 229 7.16 2.74 -7.65
CA ARG A 229 6.73 4.15 -7.51
C ARG A 229 7.05 4.72 -6.14
N PHE A 230 6.95 3.92 -5.07
CA PHE A 230 7.44 4.32 -3.73
C PHE A 230 8.94 4.56 -3.73
N GLU A 231 9.72 3.69 -4.38
CA GLU A 231 11.16 3.89 -4.54
C GLU A 231 11.49 5.15 -5.36
N ALA A 232 10.63 5.52 -6.31
CA ALA A 232 10.73 6.77 -7.07
C ALA A 232 10.22 8.01 -6.32
N GLY A 233 9.75 7.87 -5.07
CA GLY A 233 9.33 8.97 -4.20
C GLY A 233 7.82 9.21 -4.12
N GLU A 234 6.99 8.29 -4.60
CA GLU A 234 5.54 8.39 -4.41
C GLU A 234 5.17 8.29 -2.91
N PRO A 235 4.29 9.16 -2.40
CA PRO A 235 3.81 9.04 -1.02
C PRO A 235 3.03 7.73 -0.80
N LEU A 236 3.03 7.24 0.45
CA LEU A 236 2.31 6.02 0.85
C LEU A 236 0.80 6.09 0.56
N THR A 237 0.23 7.29 0.40
CA THR A 237 -1.16 7.45 -0.02
C THR A 237 -1.43 6.80 -1.38
N GLY A 238 -0.44 6.65 -2.26
CA GLY A 238 -0.55 5.84 -3.47
C GLY A 238 -1.66 6.31 -4.42
N ARG A 239 -2.04 7.59 -4.43
CA ARG A 239 -3.21 8.10 -5.19
C ARG A 239 -2.86 8.66 -6.56
N VAL A 240 -1.58 8.87 -6.86
CA VAL A 240 -1.14 9.61 -8.05
C VAL A 240 -1.15 8.69 -9.28
N VAL A 241 -2.30 8.51 -9.92
CA VAL A 241 -2.45 7.61 -11.09
C VAL A 241 -1.56 8.07 -12.24
N GLN A 242 -1.63 9.37 -12.56
CA GLN A 242 -0.67 10.04 -13.44
C GLN A 242 -0.01 11.18 -12.66
N CYS A 243 1.32 11.16 -12.61
CA CYS A 243 2.10 12.25 -12.03
C CYS A 243 2.25 13.42 -13.02
N GLN A 244 2.41 14.62 -12.48
CA GLN A 244 3.07 15.70 -13.22
C GLN A 244 4.54 15.34 -13.44
N LEU A 245 5.14 15.82 -14.52
CA LEU A 245 6.53 15.50 -14.86
C LEU A 245 7.46 16.65 -14.51
N LYS A 246 8.69 16.30 -14.11
CA LYS A 246 9.83 17.20 -13.96
C LYS A 246 11.01 16.68 -14.81
N PRO A 247 11.95 17.56 -15.21
CA PRO A 247 13.17 17.10 -15.86
C PRO A 247 13.96 16.11 -15.00
N VAL A 248 14.64 15.17 -15.65
CA VAL A 248 15.51 14.19 -14.98
C VAL A 248 16.67 14.91 -14.28
N SER A 249 16.78 14.74 -12.97
CA SER A 249 17.89 15.26 -12.16
C SER A 249 18.78 14.13 -11.63
N ALA A 250 20.00 14.47 -11.19
CA ALA A 250 20.86 13.49 -10.52
C ALA A 250 20.32 13.08 -9.14
N GLU A 251 19.53 13.95 -8.49
CA GLU A 251 18.94 13.71 -7.18
C GLU A 251 17.91 12.58 -7.22
N ASP A 252 17.20 12.42 -8.34
CA ASP A 252 16.24 11.32 -8.55
C ASP A 252 16.90 9.93 -8.42
N TYR A 253 18.22 9.85 -8.54
CA TYR A 253 19.01 8.62 -8.49
C TYR A 253 19.97 8.57 -7.29
N ALA A 254 19.79 9.41 -6.27
CA ALA A 254 20.70 9.43 -5.13
C ALA A 254 20.74 8.08 -4.36
N GLY A 255 19.63 7.34 -4.33
CA GLY A 255 19.60 5.99 -3.78
C GLY A 255 20.44 4.99 -4.57
N TYR A 256 20.35 5.05 -5.90
CA TYR A 256 21.22 4.28 -6.79
C TYR A 256 22.69 4.63 -6.58
N ALA A 257 23.03 5.92 -6.49
CA ALA A 257 24.38 6.39 -6.21
C ALA A 257 24.91 5.87 -4.87
N ALA A 258 24.08 5.89 -3.82
CA ALA A 258 24.44 5.41 -2.49
C ALA A 258 24.68 3.90 -2.43
N LEU A 259 24.04 3.12 -3.30
CA LEU A 259 24.24 1.67 -3.43
C LEU A 259 25.37 1.31 -4.41
N ASN A 260 25.78 2.26 -5.26
CA ASN A 260 26.78 2.06 -6.30
C ASN A 260 27.85 3.16 -6.22
N PRO A 261 28.79 3.10 -5.26
CA PRO A 261 29.80 4.15 -5.07
C PRO A 261 30.68 4.41 -6.31
N GLY A 262 30.80 3.43 -7.22
CA GLY A 262 31.49 3.58 -8.50
C GLY A 262 30.71 4.36 -9.57
N TRP A 263 29.43 4.68 -9.33
CA TRP A 263 28.61 5.48 -10.24
C TRP A 263 28.88 6.98 -10.06
N THR A 264 30.05 7.41 -10.51
CA THR A 264 30.53 8.80 -10.39
C THR A 264 31.17 9.28 -11.69
N GLY A 265 31.51 10.58 -11.75
CA GLY A 265 32.22 11.19 -12.88
C GLY A 265 31.57 10.91 -14.25
N ALA A 266 32.42 10.61 -15.23
CA ALA A 266 32.01 10.42 -16.62
C ALA A 266 30.95 9.31 -16.81
N THR A 267 31.01 8.22 -16.05
CA THR A 267 30.02 7.13 -16.13
C THR A 267 28.64 7.61 -15.71
N ARG A 268 28.56 8.33 -14.58
CA ARG A 268 27.31 8.91 -14.10
C ARG A 268 26.74 9.92 -15.10
N ASP A 269 27.61 10.79 -15.61
CA ASP A 269 27.18 11.86 -16.52
C ASP A 269 26.68 11.29 -17.86
N ALA A 270 27.32 10.23 -18.37
CA ALA A 270 26.86 9.50 -19.55
C ALA A 270 25.51 8.80 -19.32
N ASP A 271 25.33 8.14 -18.17
CA ASP A 271 24.05 7.52 -17.81
C ASP A 271 22.93 8.56 -17.68
N LEU A 272 23.18 9.70 -17.02
CA LEU A 272 22.21 10.79 -16.87
C LEU A 272 21.85 11.43 -18.23
N ALA A 273 22.81 11.56 -19.15
CA ALA A 273 22.53 12.02 -20.51
C ALA A 273 21.57 11.06 -21.24
N ARG A 274 21.81 9.74 -21.13
CA ARG A 274 20.93 8.73 -21.71
C ARG A 274 19.54 8.71 -21.06
N LEU A 275 19.48 8.85 -19.74
CA LEU A 275 18.20 8.94 -19.03
C LEU A 275 17.36 10.13 -19.49
N ARG A 276 17.99 11.30 -19.71
CA ARG A 276 17.30 12.48 -20.27
C ARG A 276 16.79 12.27 -21.68
N GLN A 277 17.45 11.42 -22.48
CA GLN A 277 16.96 11.05 -23.81
C GLN A 277 15.76 10.10 -23.72
N VAL A 278 15.87 9.04 -22.90
CA VAL A 278 14.81 8.05 -22.70
C VAL A 278 13.55 8.68 -22.07
N PHE A 279 13.75 9.63 -21.16
CA PHE A 279 12.70 10.39 -20.48
C PHE A 279 12.68 11.84 -20.95
N ALA A 280 12.59 12.06 -22.27
CA ALA A 280 12.59 13.40 -22.86
C ALA A 280 11.45 14.31 -22.32
N GLY A 281 10.30 13.73 -21.99
CA GLY A 281 9.17 14.43 -21.34
C GLY A 281 9.31 14.61 -19.82
N GLY A 282 10.37 14.05 -19.22
CA GLY A 282 10.60 14.06 -17.78
C GLY A 282 10.15 12.79 -17.05
N VAL A 283 10.33 12.81 -15.74
CA VAL A 283 9.97 11.76 -14.78
C VAL A 283 8.99 12.30 -13.75
N CYS A 284 8.35 11.43 -12.97
CA CYS A 284 7.35 11.85 -12.00
C CYS A 284 7.88 12.86 -10.97
N ASP A 285 7.12 13.94 -10.80
CA ASP A 285 7.26 14.93 -9.76
C ASP A 285 6.24 14.67 -8.65
N TYR A 286 6.57 13.77 -7.73
CA TYR A 286 5.71 13.43 -6.59
C TYR A 286 5.62 14.52 -5.52
N SER A 287 6.34 15.64 -5.69
CA SER A 287 6.12 16.84 -4.86
C SER A 287 4.82 17.57 -5.23
N LYS A 288 4.23 17.23 -6.38
CA LYS A 288 2.99 17.81 -6.88
C LYS A 288 1.85 16.80 -6.84
N PRO A 289 0.58 17.27 -6.76
CA PRO A 289 -0.59 16.42 -6.93
C PRO A 289 -0.60 15.73 -8.29
N GLY A 290 -1.28 14.58 -8.38
CA GLY A 290 -1.51 13.90 -9.64
C GLY A 290 -2.31 14.74 -10.64
N LEU A 291 -2.14 14.46 -11.94
CA LEU A 291 -2.96 15.09 -12.97
C LEU A 291 -4.43 14.78 -12.70
N ALA A 292 -5.26 15.83 -12.68
CA ALA A 292 -6.68 15.77 -12.36
C ALA A 292 -7.02 15.15 -10.98
N GLU A 293 -6.05 15.02 -10.06
CA GLU A 293 -6.32 14.59 -8.70
C GLU A 293 -7.24 15.58 -8.02
N GLN A 294 -8.35 15.07 -7.49
CA GLN A 294 -9.39 15.88 -6.86
C GLN A 294 -10.15 15.06 -5.82
N PRO A 295 -10.84 15.71 -4.87
CA PRO A 295 -11.70 15.01 -3.92
C PRO A 295 -12.81 14.21 -4.61
N LEU A 296 -13.38 13.27 -3.85
CA LEU A 296 -14.64 12.62 -4.24
C LEU A 296 -15.72 13.68 -4.48
N ALA A 297 -16.49 13.52 -5.54
CA ALA A 297 -17.67 14.38 -5.75
C ALA A 297 -18.82 14.00 -4.79
N GLY A 298 -18.79 12.79 -4.24
CA GLY A 298 -19.77 12.30 -3.29
C GLY A 298 -19.66 10.79 -3.08
N THR A 299 -20.49 10.25 -2.20
CA THR A 299 -20.66 8.79 -2.03
C THR A 299 -21.83 8.30 -2.87
N TRP A 300 -21.60 7.28 -3.71
CA TRP A 300 -22.60 6.80 -4.66
C TRP A 300 -23.78 6.10 -3.99
N LEU A 301 -23.55 5.35 -2.90
CA LEU A 301 -24.60 4.67 -2.14
C LEU A 301 -24.58 5.14 -0.69
N ARG A 302 -25.76 5.47 -0.16
CA ARG A 302 -25.97 5.70 1.26
C ARG A 302 -27.01 4.72 1.80
N VAL A 303 -26.59 3.85 2.72
CA VAL A 303 -27.53 3.01 3.48
C VAL A 303 -28.19 3.88 4.56
N THR A 304 -29.52 4.00 4.52
CA THR A 304 -30.31 4.85 5.43
C THR A 304 -31.11 4.04 6.45
N GLY A 305 -31.19 2.73 6.26
CA GLY A 305 -31.87 1.78 7.13
C GLY A 305 -31.78 0.36 6.56
N PRO A 306 -32.27 -0.67 7.28
CA PRO A 306 -32.35 -2.03 6.77
C PRO A 306 -33.12 -2.08 5.44
N GLY A 307 -32.46 -2.54 4.37
CA GLY A 307 -33.04 -2.56 3.02
C GLY A 307 -33.26 -1.19 2.37
N GLN A 308 -32.84 -0.09 3.00
CA GLN A 308 -33.03 1.27 2.49
C GLN A 308 -31.72 1.84 1.96
N LEU A 309 -31.62 1.97 0.64
CA LEU A 309 -30.49 2.55 -0.06
C LEU A 309 -30.93 3.83 -0.76
N VAL A 310 -30.15 4.89 -0.61
CA VAL A 310 -30.25 6.10 -1.42
C VAL A 310 -29.05 6.10 -2.35
N ALA A 311 -29.30 5.97 -3.65
CA ALA A 311 -28.29 6.23 -4.66
C ALA A 311 -28.12 7.76 -4.80
N GLY A 312 -26.87 8.22 -4.78
CA GLY A 312 -26.54 9.59 -5.16
C GLY A 312 -26.87 9.83 -6.64
N GLN A 313 -26.99 11.11 -7.02
CA GLN A 313 -27.06 11.47 -8.42
C GLN A 313 -25.80 11.00 -9.16
N PRO A 314 -25.88 10.62 -10.45
CA PRO A 314 -24.68 10.39 -11.26
C PRO A 314 -23.75 11.60 -11.12
N LEU A 315 -22.43 11.36 -11.17
CA LEU A 315 -21.46 12.44 -11.28
C LEU A 315 -21.88 13.34 -12.44
N GLN A 316 -22.34 14.56 -12.15
CA GLN A 316 -22.66 15.51 -13.21
C GLN A 316 -21.37 15.80 -13.98
N LYS A 317 -21.46 15.70 -15.32
CA LYS A 317 -20.36 15.88 -16.26
C LYS A 317 -19.64 17.19 -15.97
#